data_AF-A0A845CD62-F1
#
_entry.id   AF-A0A845CD62-F1
#
_cell.length_a   1.000
_cell.length_b   1.000
_cell.length_c   1.000
_cell.angle_alpha   90.00
_cell.angle_beta   90.00
_cell.angle_gamma   90.00
#
_symmetry.space_group_name_H-M   'P 1'
#
loop_
_entity.id
_entity.type
_entity.pdbx_description
1 polymer ?
#
loop_
_entity_poly.entity_id
_entity_poly.type
_entity_poly.pdbx_seq_one_letter_code
_entity_poly.pdbx_strand_id
1 'polypeptide(L)'
;MLGITDDHVAAIGSDGYMDSPLLTPREKATVLWAEHVTRNTAKVRDDVAEEVQRHFTDAEFVELTFVISYFNMRNRYHDSLKLPNDEAEIVEDVGRLRPDPAKLKAFLQEVLDNWPDAFPEPNE
;
A
#
# COMPACT_ATOMS: atom_id res chain seq x y z
N MET A 1 -6.42 1.59 12.54
CA MET A 1 -6.88 0.98 11.27
C MET A 1 -7.73 2.02 10.55
N LEU A 2 -7.57 2.21 9.24
CA LEU A 2 -8.13 3.31 8.40
C LEU A 2 -9.68 3.34 8.28
N GLY A 3 -10.44 2.83 9.25
CA GLY A 3 -11.91 2.76 9.18
C GLY A 3 -12.47 1.73 8.18
N ILE A 4 -11.60 0.99 7.48
CA ILE A 4 -11.97 -0.12 6.60
C ILE A 4 -12.24 -1.36 7.47
N THR A 5 -13.42 -1.96 7.33
CA THR A 5 -13.81 -3.20 8.03
C THR A 5 -13.41 -4.44 7.23
N ASP A 6 -13.29 -5.58 7.91
CA ASP A 6 -13.01 -6.87 7.24
C ASP A 6 -14.08 -7.22 6.20
N ASP A 7 -15.35 -6.90 6.47
CA ASP A 7 -16.46 -7.06 5.51
C ASP A 7 -16.26 -6.19 4.26
N HIS A 8 -15.72 -4.99 4.41
CA HIS A 8 -15.43 -4.10 3.28
C HIS A 8 -14.28 -4.66 2.43
N VAL A 9 -13.24 -5.21 3.07
CA VAL A 9 -12.13 -5.90 2.35
C VAL A 9 -12.66 -7.14 1.62
N ALA A 10 -13.50 -7.94 2.28
CA ALA A 10 -14.10 -9.12 1.68
C ALA A 10 -14.98 -8.76 0.47
N ALA A 11 -15.73 -7.65 0.53
CA ALA A 11 -16.52 -7.16 -0.58
C ALA A 11 -15.64 -6.79 -1.80
N ILE A 12 -14.53 -6.09 -1.59
CA ILE A 12 -13.57 -5.73 -2.66
C ILE A 12 -13.00 -6.97 -3.34
N GLY A 13 -12.67 -8.02 -2.56
CA GLY A 13 -12.07 -9.25 -3.07
C GLY A 13 -13.04 -10.22 -3.74
N SER A 14 -14.34 -9.91 -3.78
CA SER A 14 -15.36 -10.80 -4.33
C SER A 14 -15.60 -10.58 -5.82
N ASP A 15 -15.92 -11.65 -6.57
CA ASP A 15 -16.32 -11.54 -7.98
C ASP A 15 -17.62 -10.72 -8.18
N GLY A 16 -18.40 -10.52 -7.10
CA GLY A 16 -19.67 -9.80 -7.07
C GLY A 16 -19.58 -8.37 -6.50
N TYR A 17 -18.39 -7.78 -6.41
CA TYR A 17 -18.19 -6.46 -5.77
C TYR A 17 -19.08 -5.35 -6.36
N MET A 18 -19.44 -5.45 -7.65
CA MET A 18 -20.32 -4.50 -8.33
C MET A 18 -21.73 -4.44 -7.73
N ASP A 19 -22.22 -5.54 -7.21
CA ASP A 19 -23.54 -5.63 -6.58
C ASP A 19 -23.48 -5.38 -5.06
N SER A 20 -22.28 -5.28 -4.50
CA SER A 20 -22.10 -5.11 -3.06
C SER A 20 -22.71 -3.79 -2.57
N PRO A 21 -23.58 -3.81 -1.54
CA PRO A 21 -24.07 -2.60 -0.91
C PRO A 21 -23.04 -1.95 0.02
N LEU A 22 -21.94 -2.65 0.33
CA LEU A 22 -20.86 -2.16 1.21
C LEU A 22 -19.90 -1.21 0.48
N LEU A 23 -19.94 -1.17 -0.85
CA LEU A 23 -19.09 -0.33 -1.67
C LEU A 23 -19.88 0.82 -2.29
N THR A 24 -19.34 2.01 -2.19
CA THR A 24 -19.84 3.19 -2.90
C THR A 24 -19.62 3.04 -4.42
N PRO A 25 -20.35 3.79 -5.26
CA PRO A 25 -20.12 3.79 -6.71
C PRO A 25 -18.67 4.10 -7.10
N ARG A 26 -18.03 5.04 -6.38
CA ARG A 26 -16.63 5.40 -6.62
C ARG A 26 -15.67 4.27 -6.25
N GLU A 27 -15.90 3.56 -5.14
CA GLU A 27 -15.10 2.37 -4.78
C GLU A 27 -15.27 1.24 -5.79
N LYS A 28 -16.48 1.00 -6.29
CA LYS A 28 -16.72 0.02 -7.36
C LYS A 28 -15.97 0.39 -8.64
N ALA A 29 -16.00 1.66 -9.03
CA ALA A 29 -15.22 2.15 -10.17
C ALA A 29 -13.70 1.99 -9.95
N THR A 30 -13.20 2.23 -8.74
CA THR A 30 -11.81 1.95 -8.35
C THR A 30 -11.44 0.48 -8.57
N VAL A 31 -12.26 -0.45 -8.06
CA VAL A 31 -12.00 -1.89 -8.16
C VAL A 31 -12.04 -2.32 -9.63
N LEU A 32 -13.03 -1.88 -10.40
CA LEU A 32 -13.12 -2.14 -11.83
C LEU A 32 -11.87 -1.69 -12.59
N TRP A 33 -11.42 -0.46 -12.34
CA TRP A 33 -10.22 0.03 -12.99
C TRP A 33 -8.98 -0.77 -12.59
N ALA A 34 -8.85 -1.07 -11.30
CA ALA A 34 -7.75 -1.87 -10.78
C ALA A 34 -7.69 -3.26 -11.44
N GLU A 35 -8.83 -3.93 -11.66
CA GLU A 35 -8.91 -5.19 -12.37
C GLU A 35 -8.38 -5.10 -13.80
N HIS A 36 -8.82 -4.09 -14.55
CA HIS A 36 -8.45 -3.91 -15.96
C HIS A 36 -6.97 -3.51 -16.13
N VAL A 37 -6.44 -2.64 -15.27
CA VAL A 37 -5.02 -2.27 -15.28
C VAL A 37 -4.16 -3.47 -14.89
N THR A 38 -4.57 -4.24 -13.87
CA THR A 38 -3.82 -5.42 -13.41
C THR A 38 -3.76 -6.53 -14.45
N ARG A 39 -4.87 -6.79 -15.14
CA ARG A 39 -4.94 -7.74 -16.27
C ARG A 39 -4.39 -7.17 -17.58
N ASN A 40 -3.93 -5.92 -17.59
CA ASN A 40 -3.44 -5.19 -18.77
C ASN A 40 -4.44 -5.16 -19.94
N THR A 41 -5.74 -5.10 -19.62
CA THR A 41 -6.84 -5.00 -20.60
C THR A 41 -7.35 -3.57 -20.76
N ALA A 42 -7.00 -2.66 -19.84
CA ALA A 42 -7.34 -1.24 -19.91
C ALA A 42 -6.98 -0.57 -21.25
N LYS A 43 -5.86 -0.97 -21.87
CA LYS A 43 -5.36 -0.44 -23.15
C LYS A 43 -6.28 -0.62 -24.37
N VAL A 44 -7.34 -1.45 -24.26
CA VAL A 44 -8.34 -1.66 -25.32
C VAL A 44 -9.78 -1.46 -24.81
N ARG A 45 -9.94 -0.87 -23.63
CA ARG A 45 -11.22 -0.71 -22.93
C ARG A 45 -11.44 0.76 -22.59
N ASP A 46 -11.45 1.60 -23.61
CA ASP A 46 -11.76 3.03 -23.49
C ASP A 46 -13.13 3.24 -22.85
N ASP A 47 -14.10 2.37 -23.13
CA ASP A 47 -15.42 2.35 -22.50
C ASP A 47 -15.37 2.22 -20.97
N VAL A 48 -14.44 1.42 -20.44
CA VAL A 48 -14.23 1.28 -19.00
C VAL A 48 -13.51 2.49 -18.44
N ALA A 49 -12.51 3.02 -19.15
CA ALA A 49 -11.81 4.23 -18.73
C ALA A 49 -12.77 5.42 -18.62
N GLU A 50 -13.63 5.61 -19.62
CA GLU A 50 -14.65 6.65 -19.64
C GLU A 50 -15.67 6.51 -18.50
N GLU A 51 -16.14 5.29 -18.22
CA GLU A 51 -17.08 5.06 -17.12
C GLU A 51 -16.44 5.36 -15.77
N VAL A 52 -15.21 4.89 -15.54
CA VAL A 52 -14.47 5.15 -14.30
C VAL A 52 -14.20 6.65 -14.14
N GLN A 53 -13.76 7.33 -15.19
CA GLN A 53 -13.45 8.77 -15.16
C GLN A 53 -14.64 9.63 -14.73
N ARG A 54 -15.90 9.20 -14.92
CA ARG A 54 -17.08 9.93 -14.40
C ARG A 54 -17.07 10.09 -12.88
N HIS A 55 -16.33 9.25 -12.17
CA HIS A 55 -16.25 9.27 -10.72
C HIS A 55 -15.04 10.03 -10.17
N PHE A 56 -14.10 10.47 -11.01
CA PHE A 56 -12.83 11.07 -10.61
C PHE A 56 -12.55 12.35 -11.40
N THR A 57 -11.73 13.24 -10.86
CA THR A 57 -11.09 14.27 -11.69
C THR A 57 -9.96 13.66 -12.52
N ASP A 58 -9.51 14.35 -13.57
CA ASP A 58 -8.37 13.89 -14.40
C ASP A 58 -7.12 13.61 -13.56
N ALA A 59 -6.83 14.48 -12.58
CA ALA A 59 -5.69 14.31 -11.68
C ALA A 59 -5.84 13.07 -10.81
N GLU A 60 -7.01 12.87 -10.20
CA GLU A 60 -7.29 11.70 -9.37
C GLU A 60 -7.25 10.40 -10.18
N PHE A 61 -7.69 10.41 -11.45
CA PHE A 61 -7.64 9.23 -12.32
C PHE A 61 -6.20 8.85 -12.68
N VAL A 62 -5.34 9.84 -12.95
CA VAL A 62 -3.91 9.62 -13.16
C VAL A 62 -3.25 9.05 -11.90
N GLU A 63 -3.53 9.64 -10.73
CA GLU A 63 -3.02 9.16 -9.44
C GLU A 63 -3.49 7.73 -9.12
N LEU A 64 -4.78 7.45 -9.32
CA LEU A 64 -5.36 6.12 -9.17
C LEU A 64 -4.60 5.09 -10.03
N THR A 65 -4.41 5.41 -11.31
CA THR A 65 -3.70 4.55 -12.25
C THR A 65 -2.25 4.34 -11.85
N PHE A 66 -1.58 5.38 -11.37
CA PHE A 66 -0.21 5.31 -10.87
C PHE A 66 -0.10 4.36 -9.67
N VAL A 67 -0.98 4.51 -8.66
CA VAL A 67 -0.96 3.67 -7.46
C VAL A 67 -1.17 2.20 -7.83
N ILE A 68 -2.17 1.89 -8.67
CA ILE A 68 -2.42 0.52 -9.15
C ILE A 68 -1.18 -0.03 -9.87
N SER A 69 -0.60 0.76 -10.78
CA SER A 69 0.57 0.35 -11.55
C SER A 69 1.79 0.08 -10.68
N TYR A 70 2.02 0.91 -9.66
CA TYR A 70 3.09 0.75 -8.69
C TYR A 70 2.94 -0.57 -7.91
N PHE A 71 1.75 -0.90 -7.41
CA PHE A 71 1.51 -2.19 -6.75
C PHE A 71 1.71 -3.37 -7.70
N ASN A 72 1.24 -3.27 -8.94
CA ASN A 72 1.44 -4.30 -9.95
C ASN A 72 2.93 -4.53 -10.31
N MET A 73 3.73 -3.48 -10.32
CA MET A 73 5.19 -3.57 -10.48
C MET A 73 5.82 -4.22 -9.24
N ARG A 74 5.47 -3.75 -8.04
CA ARG A 74 6.02 -4.25 -6.77
C ARG A 74 5.72 -5.73 -6.58
N ASN A 75 4.49 -6.18 -6.85
CA ASN A 75 4.11 -7.60 -6.76
C ASN A 75 5.00 -8.44 -7.67
N ARG A 76 5.16 -8.06 -8.95
CA ARG A 76 6.05 -8.79 -9.89
C ARG A 76 7.50 -8.80 -9.43
N TYR A 77 7.99 -7.69 -8.88
CA TYR A 77 9.35 -7.60 -8.36
C TYR A 77 9.55 -8.54 -7.17
N HIS A 78 8.64 -8.52 -6.18
CA HIS A 78 8.68 -9.42 -5.02
C HIS A 78 8.56 -10.89 -5.43
N ASP A 79 7.62 -11.22 -6.31
CA ASP A 79 7.38 -12.58 -6.80
C ASP A 79 8.61 -13.12 -7.54
N SER A 80 9.25 -12.29 -8.38
CA SER A 80 10.45 -12.67 -9.14
C SER A 80 11.64 -12.97 -8.22
N LEU A 81 11.75 -12.24 -7.11
CA LEU A 81 12.79 -12.43 -6.11
C LEU A 81 12.44 -13.50 -5.06
N LYS A 82 11.20 -14.03 -5.09
CA LYS A 82 10.68 -14.98 -4.10
C LYS A 82 10.87 -14.49 -2.68
N LEU A 83 10.65 -13.20 -2.46
CA LEU A 83 10.74 -12.66 -1.11
C LEU A 83 9.70 -13.37 -0.22
N PRO A 84 10.09 -13.79 1.00
CA PRO A 84 9.12 -14.35 1.92
C PRO A 84 8.07 -13.29 2.23
N ASN A 85 6.81 -13.71 2.33
CA ASN A 85 5.82 -12.86 2.98
C ASN A 85 6.24 -12.73 4.43
N ASP A 86 6.26 -11.51 4.96
CA ASP A 86 6.47 -11.30 6.39
C ASP A 86 5.48 -12.21 7.14
N GLU A 87 6.00 -13.08 8.00
CA GLU A 87 5.14 -13.86 8.87
C GLU A 87 4.27 -12.87 9.65
N ALA A 88 2.97 -13.17 9.82
CA ALA A 88 2.02 -12.24 10.46
C ALA A 88 2.51 -11.72 11.82
N GLU A 89 3.39 -12.48 12.48
CA GLU A 89 4.08 -12.13 13.72
C GLU A 89 4.96 -10.87 13.60
N ILE A 90 5.64 -10.64 12.47
CA ILE A 90 6.50 -9.45 12.24
C ILE A 90 5.65 -8.16 12.16
N VAL A 91 4.48 -8.24 11.52
CA VAL A 91 3.57 -7.08 11.37
C VAL A 91 2.91 -6.73 12.71
N GLU A 92 2.56 -7.72 13.54
CA GLU A 92 2.09 -7.50 14.91
C GLU A 92 3.17 -6.87 15.80
N ASP A 93 4.43 -7.25 15.63
CA ASP A 93 5.55 -6.71 16.41
C ASP A 93 5.88 -5.26 16.05
N VAL A 94 5.77 -4.87 14.78
CA VAL A 94 5.91 -3.45 14.36
C VAL A 94 4.85 -2.56 15.02
N GLY A 95 3.62 -3.06 15.19
CA GLY A 95 2.56 -2.37 15.94
C GLY A 95 2.77 -2.34 17.45
N ARG A 96 3.58 -3.25 18.00
CA ARG A 96 3.95 -3.36 19.42
C ARG A 96 5.24 -2.67 19.81
N LEU A 97 5.94 -2.02 18.87
CA LEU A 97 7.02 -1.09 19.17
C LEU A 97 6.46 0.16 19.86
N ARG A 98 6.00 0.00 21.11
CA ARG A 98 6.08 1.02 22.14
C ARG A 98 7.49 0.88 22.70
N PRO A 99 8.49 1.64 22.19
CA PRO A 99 9.82 1.58 22.78
C PRO A 99 9.68 1.91 24.27
N ASP A 100 10.12 0.99 25.11
CA ASP A 100 10.17 1.19 26.55
C ASP A 100 10.93 2.49 26.81
N PRO A 101 10.32 3.52 27.44
CA PRO A 101 10.96 4.81 27.65
C PRO A 101 12.30 4.70 28.38
N ALA A 102 12.47 3.70 29.26
CA ALA A 102 13.72 3.46 29.96
C ALA A 102 14.80 2.92 29.02
N LYS A 103 14.45 1.98 28.12
CA LYS A 103 15.38 1.43 27.13
C LYS A 103 15.77 2.47 26.08
N LEU A 104 14.81 3.27 25.61
CA LEU A 104 15.09 4.36 24.69
C LEU A 104 16.02 5.40 25.34
N LYS A 105 15.77 5.76 26.61
CA LYS A 105 16.65 6.67 27.34
C LYS A 105 18.05 6.09 27.54
N ALA A 106 18.17 4.81 27.88
CA ALA A 106 19.46 4.14 28.05
C ALA A 106 20.27 4.12 26.74
N PHE A 107 19.61 3.78 25.63
CA PHE A 107 20.23 3.81 24.31
C PHE A 107 20.69 5.23 23.92
N LEU A 108 19.84 6.24 24.11
CA LEU A 108 20.23 7.64 23.83
C LEU A 108 21.37 8.10 24.73
N GLN A 109 21.42 7.66 26.00
CA GLN A 109 22.53 7.97 26.88
C GLN A 109 23.82 7.30 26.40
N GLU A 110 23.77 6.05 25.97
CA GLU A 110 24.92 5.35 25.39
C GLU A 110 25.44 6.04 24.12
N VAL A 111 24.53 6.52 23.28
CA VAL A 111 24.87 7.32 22.09
C VAL A 111 25.51 8.66 22.47
N LEU A 112 25.01 9.33 23.50
CA LEU A 112 25.58 10.59 24.01
C LEU A 112 26.95 10.39 24.65
N ASP A 113 27.13 9.32 25.43
CA ASP A 113 28.38 9.00 26.10
C ASP A 113 29.48 8.63 25.10
N ASN A 114 29.10 8.08 23.95
CA ASN A 114 30.00 7.73 22.85
C ASN A 114 29.90 8.69 21.65
N TRP A 115 29.33 9.88 21.85
CA TRP A 115 29.15 10.83 20.78
C TRP A 115 30.51 11.36 20.32
N PRO A 116 30.92 11.13 19.06
CA PRO A 116 32.24 11.53 18.63
C PRO A 116 32.29 13.05 18.41
N ASP A 117 33.45 13.67 18.71
CA ASP A 117 33.68 15.10 18.43
C ASP A 117 33.66 15.39 16.91
N ALA A 118 33.96 14.39 16.09
CA ALA A 118 33.85 14.43 14.64
C ALA A 118 33.32 13.09 14.11
N PHE A 119 32.28 13.12 13.29
CA PHE A 119 31.83 11.93 12.58
C PHE A 119 32.83 11.55 11.48
N PRO A 120 33.04 10.26 11.22
CA PRO A 120 33.91 9.82 10.14
C PRO A 120 33.36 10.36 8.81
N GLU A 121 34.25 10.96 8.01
CA GLU A 121 33.93 11.35 6.64
C GLU A 121 33.58 10.08 5.84
N PRO A 122 32.52 10.09 5.01
CA PRO A 122 32.17 8.92 4.22
C PRO A 122 33.26 8.65 3.16
N ASN A 123 34.10 7.65 3.44
CA ASN A 123 35.12 7.05 2.56
C ASN A 123 36.26 7.97 2.09
N GLU A 124 37.50 7.57 2.41
CA GLU A 124 38.62 7.66 1.45
C GLU A 124 38.61 6.44 0.53
#